data_AF-A0A1L7NMJ9-F1
#
_entry.id   AF-A0A1L7NMJ9-F1
#
_cell.length_a   1.000
_cell.length_b   1.000
_cell.length_c   1.000
_cell.angle_alpha   90.00
_cell.angle_beta   90.00
_cell.angle_gamma   90.00
#
_symmetry.space_group_name_H-M   'P 1'
#
loop_
_entity.id
_entity.type
_entity.pdbx_description
1 polymer ?
#
loop_
_entity_poly.entity_id
_entity_poly.type
_entity_poly.pdbx_seq_one_letter_code
_entity_poly.pdbx_strand_id
1 'polypeptide(L)' 'MSSAYFASFILLDVIIDGPGEYLTRGGERVTIVQASTRHDFGCSGRYSGCNTQDHWHKSGRLSASSQSKNDIVARA' A
#
# COMPACT_ATOMS: atom_id res chain seq x y z
N MET A 1 21.82 1.39 9.36
CA MET A 1 20.85 1.99 10.29
C MET A 1 19.45 1.59 9.85
N SER A 2 18.90 0.49 10.36
CA SER A 2 17.57 -0.02 9.99
C SER A 2 16.98 -0.70 11.22
N SER A 3 16.11 -0.03 11.95
CA SER A 3 15.39 -0.67 13.06
C SER A 3 14.12 0.10 13.49
N ALA A 4 14.10 1.44 13.39
CA ALA A 4 12.98 2.22 13.89
C ALA A 4 11.70 2.18 13.02
N TYR A 5 11.83 2.04 11.68
CA TYR A 5 10.67 2.11 10.76
C TYR A 5 9.80 0.84 10.75
N PHE A 6 10.36 -0.31 11.16
CA PHE A 6 9.67 -1.60 11.11
C PHE A 6 8.57 -1.71 12.18
N ALA A 7 8.79 -1.14 13.37
CA ALA A 7 7.85 -1.25 14.49
C ALA A 7 6.47 -0.65 14.18
N SER A 8 6.45 0.50 13.50
CA SER A 8 5.21 1.21 13.13
C SER A 8 4.30 0.41 12.22
N PHE A 9 4.84 -0.57 11.47
CA PHE A 9 4.09 -1.35 10.49
C PHE A 9 3.64 -2.72 10.99
N ILE A 10 4.29 -3.28 12.01
CA ILE A 10 3.97 -4.62 12.53
C ILE A 10 2.58 -4.65 13.18
N LEU A 11 2.16 -3.52 13.77
CA LEU A 11 0.86 -3.40 14.42
C LEU A 11 -0.28 -2.99 13.47
N LEU A 12 0.02 -2.67 12.21
CA LEU A 12 -1.01 -2.27 11.25
C LEU A 12 -1.63 -3.50 10.59
N ASP A 13 -2.94 -3.45 10.42
CA ASP A 13 -3.68 -4.47 9.69
C ASP A 13 -3.14 -4.63 8.26
N VAL A 14 -3.18 -5.88 7.77
CA VAL A 14 -2.90 -6.18 6.38
C VAL A 14 -4.13 -5.83 5.55
N ILE A 15 -3.97 -4.87 4.64
CA ILE A 15 -5.04 -4.43 3.72
C ILE A 15 -4.83 -5.07 2.35
N ILE A 16 -3.58 -5.10 1.87
CA ILE A 16 -3.22 -5.71 0.58
C ILE A 16 -2.82 -7.15 0.86
N ASP A 17 -3.75 -8.08 0.63
CA ASP A 17 -3.56 -9.52 0.84
C ASP A 17 -3.22 -10.27 -0.46
N GLY A 18 -3.35 -9.61 -1.62
CA GLY A 18 -3.15 -10.21 -2.93
C GLY A 18 -3.42 -9.24 -4.09
N PRO A 19 -3.17 -9.65 -5.34
CA PRO A 19 -3.56 -8.87 -6.52
C PRO A 19 -5.07 -8.60 -6.57
N GLY A 20 -5.46 -7.45 -7.14
CA GLY A 20 -6.86 -7.04 -7.23
C GLY A 20 -7.05 -5.52 -7.23
N GLU A 21 -8.29 -5.08 -7.11
CA GLU A 21 -8.63 -3.66 -7.03
C GLU A 21 -8.75 -3.19 -5.59
N TYR A 22 -8.24 -1.99 -5.35
CA TYR A 22 -8.18 -1.35 -4.04
C TYR A 22 -8.53 0.13 -4.15
N LEU A 23 -8.94 0.71 -3.03
CA LEU A 23 -9.28 2.12 -2.91
C LEU A 23 -8.24 2.84 -2.07
N THR A 24 -7.79 3.99 -2.58
CA THR A 24 -6.97 4.92 -1.81
C THR A 24 -7.83 5.77 -0.87
N ARG A 25 -7.19 6.37 0.14
CA ARG A 25 -7.81 7.34 1.04
C ARG A 25 -8.43 8.53 0.30
N GLY A 26 -7.85 8.92 -0.84
CA GLY A 26 -8.33 9.97 -1.73
C GLY A 26 -9.48 9.54 -2.65
N GLY A 27 -9.90 8.28 -2.59
CA GLY A 27 -11.00 7.72 -3.38
C GLY A 27 -10.59 7.20 -4.77
N GLU A 28 -9.30 7.17 -5.08
CA GLU A 28 -8.81 6.66 -6.37
C GLU A 28 -8.78 5.13 -6.35
N ARG A 29 -9.07 4.50 -7.50
CA ARG A 29 -8.91 3.05 -7.68
C ARG A 29 -7.49 2.71 -8.12
N VAL A 30 -6.93 1.69 -7.49
CA VAL A 30 -5.62 1.13 -7.80
C VAL A 30 -5.77 -0.36 -8.07
N THR A 31 -5.20 -0.82 -9.18
CA THR A 31 -5.06 -2.25 -9.48
C THR A 31 -3.69 -2.72 -8.99
N ILE A 32 -3.67 -3.51 -7.93
CA ILE A 32 -2.47 -4.19 -7.42
C ILE A 32 -2.19 -5.41 -8.29
N VAL A 33 -0.97 -5.48 -8.82
CA VAL A 33 -0.49 -6.57 -9.68
C VAL A 33 0.45 -7.53 -8.93
N GLN A 34 1.11 -7.04 -7.89
CA GLN A 34 2.00 -7.81 -7.05
C GLN A 34 1.74 -7.48 -5.59
N ALA A 35 1.58 -8.48 -4.73
CA ALA A 35 1.48 -8.33 -3.29
C ALA A 35 2.69 -8.97 -2.61
N SER A 36 3.22 -8.30 -1.57
CA SER A 36 4.30 -8.81 -0.73
C SER A 36 3.75 -9.17 0.64
N THR A 37 4.17 -10.31 1.19
CA THR A 37 3.84 -10.71 2.56
C THR A 37 4.83 -10.14 3.58
N ARG A 38 5.96 -9.59 3.11
CA ARG A 38 7.01 -8.98 3.94
C ARG A 38 6.60 -7.60 4.40
N HIS A 39 7.30 -7.08 5.41
CA HIS A 39 7.15 -5.68 5.85
C HIS A 39 8.03 -4.74 5.02
N ASP A 40 7.84 -4.78 3.70
CA ASP A 40 8.49 -3.90 2.72
C ASP A 40 7.42 -3.20 1.86
N PHE A 41 7.84 -2.25 1.02
CA PHE A 41 6.97 -1.62 0.03
C PHE A 41 6.89 -2.47 -1.26
N GLY A 42 6.78 -3.79 -1.10
CA GLY A 42 6.80 -4.75 -2.21
C GLY A 42 5.45 -4.93 -2.91
N CYS A 43 4.37 -4.33 -2.40
CA CYS A 43 3.08 -4.38 -3.10
C CYS A 43 3.08 -3.33 -4.22
N SER A 44 2.97 -3.72 -5.48
CA SER A 44 3.00 -2.79 -6.61
C SER A 44 1.72 -2.84 -7.43
N GLY A 45 1.37 -1.70 -8.02
CA GLY A 45 0.10 -1.51 -8.72
C GLY A 45 0.05 -0.19 -9.45
N ARG A 46 -1.06 0.03 -10.17
CA ARG A 46 -1.28 1.24 -10.97
C ARG A 46 -2.64 1.85 -10.71
N TYR A 47 -2.72 3.18 -10.75
CA TYR A 47 -3.99 3.90 -10.67
C TYR A 47 -4.77 3.71 -11.96
N SER A 48 -6.05 3.37 -11.86
CA SER A 48 -6.89 3.06 -13.04
C SER A 48 -7.11 4.29 -13.95
N GLY A 49 -7.06 5.51 -13.41
CA GLY A 49 -7.35 6.74 -14.16
C GLY A 49 -6.19 7.35 -14.94
N CYS A 50 -4.95 7.12 -14.50
CA CYS A 50 -3.76 7.76 -15.08
C CYS A 50 -2.61 6.79 -15.37
N ASN A 51 -2.75 5.51 -15.00
CA ASN A 51 -1.75 4.45 -15.18
C ASN A 51 -0.39 4.72 -14.49
N THR A 52 -0.32 5.70 -13.59
CA THR A 52 0.85 5.91 -12.72
C THR A 52 1.07 4.67 -11.87
N GLN A 53 2.33 4.26 -11.72
CA GLN A 53 2.72 3.11 -10.90
C GLN A 53 3.23 3.59 -9.54
N ASP A 54 2.85 2.87 -8.48
CA ASP A 54 3.30 3.12 -7.11
C ASP A 54 3.56 1.80 -6.37
N HIS A 55 4.15 1.94 -5.17
CA HIS A 55 4.58 0.85 -4.32
C HIS A 55 4.12 1.06 -2.87
N TRP A 56 3.40 0.09 -2.32
CA TRP A 56 2.82 0.14 -0.99
C TRP A 56 3.38 -0.95 -0.09
N HIS A 57 3.39 -0.67 1.21
CA HIS A 57 3.45 -1.69 2.24
C HIS A 57 2.13 -2.49 2.25
N LYS A 58 2.15 -3.73 2.72
CA LYS A 58 0.93 -4.58 2.82
C LYS A 58 -0.19 -3.98 3.67
N SER A 59 0.11 -2.99 4.51
CA SER A 59 -0.89 -2.19 5.24
C SER A 59 -1.49 -1.04 4.41
N GLY A 60 -1.19 -0.98 3.11
CA GLY A 60 -1.63 0.07 2.19
C GLY A 60 -0.91 1.41 2.28
N ARG A 61 0.17 1.54 3.07
CA ARG A 61 0.91 2.80 3.23
C ARG A 61 1.96 3.01 2.13
N LEU A 62 2.10 4.25 1.64
CA LEU A 62 3.21 4.67 0.76
C LEU A 62 4.46 5.11 1.52
N SER A 63 4.28 5.55 2.77
CA SER A 63 5.36 6.01 3.64
C SER A 63 5.22 5.42 5.03
N ALA A 64 6.36 5.21 5.70
CA ALA A 64 6.42 4.77 7.10
C ALA A 64 6.11 5.88 8.09
N SER A 65 6.40 7.13 7.71
CA SER A 65 6.39 8.28 8.62
C SER A 65 5.13 9.12 8.52
N SER A 66 4.33 8.96 7.46
CA SER A 66 3.17 9.81 7.20
C SER A 66 2.06 9.07 6.46
N GLN A 67 0.84 9.51 6.72
CA GLN A 67 -0.31 9.15 5.89
C GLN A 67 -0.35 10.03 4.65
N SER A 68 -0.86 9.49 3.56
CA SER A 68 -1.10 10.21 2.31
C SER A 68 -2.50 9.93 1.76
N LYS A 69 -2.97 10.81 0.87
CA LYS A 69 -4.19 10.56 0.09
C LYS A 69 -4.10 9.30 -0.79
N ASN A 70 -2.88 8.87 -1.11
CA ASN A 70 -2.60 7.75 -1.97
C ASN A 70 -2.41 6.43 -1.20
N ASP A 71 -2.55 6.46 0.13
CA ASP A 71 -2.54 5.23 0.93
C ASP A 71 -3.78 4.40 0.58
N ILE A 72 -3.60 3.11 0.33
CA ILE A 72 -4.67 2.14 0.20
C ILE A 72 -5.31 1.89 1.57
N VAL A 73 -6.63 1.95 1.64
CA VAL A 73 -7.38 1.83 2.90
C VAL A 73 -8.39 0.69 2.90
N ALA A 74 -8.76 0.18 1.73
CA ALA A 74 -9.68 -0.94 1.59
C ALA A 74 -9.52 -1.63 0.24
N ARG A 75 -9.96 -2.89 0.17
CA ARG A 75 -10.27 -3.56 -1.09
C ARG A 75 -11.51 -2.90 -1.72
N ALA A 76 -11.52 -2.79 -3.05
CA ALA A 76 -12.59 -2.12 -3.81
C ALA A 76 -13.84 -2.99 -3.99
#